data_AF-G5GIR0-F1
#
_entry.id   AF-G5GIR0-F1
#
_cell.length_a   1.000
_cell.length_b   1.000
_cell.length_c   1.000
_cell.angle_alpha   90.00
_cell.angle_beta   90.00
_cell.angle_gamma   90.00
#
_symmetry.space_group_name_H-M   'P 1'
#
loop_
_entity.id
_entity.type
_entity.pdbx_description
1 polymer ?
#
loop_
_entity_poly.entity_id
_entity_poly.type
_entity_poly.pdbx_seq_one_letter_code
_entity_poly.pdbx_strand_id
1 'polypeptide(L)'
;MIDMHTENFQWIWGVLSAFSKDISKEDVLKYPLPFADGYTGFWKNPLKLQHPLAEIEITAWDGCFVLFISKDNKQVDLLQESFPFAQDLERYNAELG
;
A
#
# COMPACT_ATOMS: atom_id res chain seq x y z
N MET A 1 21.10 3.14 -12.98
CA MET A 1 20.67 3.63 -11.65
C MET A 1 19.71 4.77 -11.97
N ILE A 2 18.44 4.63 -11.63
CA ILE A 2 17.44 5.68 -11.89
C ILE A 2 17.57 6.72 -10.78
N ASP A 3 17.82 7.97 -11.16
CA ASP A 3 17.87 9.09 -10.22
C ASP A 3 16.50 9.75 -10.12
N MET A 4 15.86 9.58 -8.96
CA MET A 4 14.53 10.12 -8.67
C MET A 4 14.46 11.65 -8.68
N HIS A 5 15.59 12.36 -8.66
CA HIS A 5 15.64 13.82 -8.68
C HIS A 5 15.75 14.41 -10.09
N THR A 6 16.16 13.62 -11.08
CA THR A 6 16.39 14.09 -12.45
C THR A 6 15.49 13.42 -13.49
N GLU A 7 14.94 12.25 -13.19
CA GLU A 7 14.00 11.55 -14.06
C GLU A 7 12.56 11.68 -13.55
N ASN A 8 11.69 12.26 -14.39
CA ASN A 8 10.27 12.46 -14.09
C ASN A 8 9.46 11.21 -14.51
N PHE A 9 9.80 10.05 -13.95
CA PHE A 9 9.14 8.79 -14.28
C PHE A 9 7.88 8.60 -13.43
N GLN A 10 6.85 8.01 -14.02
CA GLN A 10 5.66 7.60 -13.28
C GLN A 10 5.91 6.26 -12.60
N TRP A 11 5.54 6.17 -11.34
CA TRP A 11 5.46 4.88 -10.66
C TRP A 11 4.08 4.28 -10.94
N ILE A 12 4.02 3.40 -11.95
CA ILE A 12 2.75 2.87 -12.47
C ILE A 12 2.27 1.69 -11.63
N TRP A 13 3.16 0.75 -11.33
CA TRP A 13 2.84 -0.46 -10.56
C TRP A 13 3.91 -0.73 -9.49
N GLY A 14 3.48 -0.97 -8.25
CA GLY A 14 4.37 -1.47 -7.21
C GLY A 14 3.79 -1.31 -5.82
N VAL A 15 4.38 -2.04 -4.86
CA VAL A 15 3.98 -1.99 -3.45
C VAL A 15 5.22 -1.66 -2.61
N LEU A 16 5.12 -0.62 -1.78
CA LEU A 16 6.08 -0.31 -0.74
C LEU A 16 5.52 -0.77 0.60
N SER A 17 6.21 -1.69 1.25
CA SER A 17 5.89 -2.16 2.60
C SER A 17 6.79 -1.47 3.61
N ALA A 18 6.18 -0.84 4.62
CA ALA A 18 6.89 -0.33 5.78
C ALA A 18 6.95 -1.39 6.88
N PHE A 19 8.13 -1.53 7.49
CA PHE A 19 8.39 -2.48 8.56
C PHE A 19 8.85 -1.73 9.81
N SER A 20 8.59 -2.31 10.98
CA SER A 20 9.16 -1.79 12.21
C SER A 20 10.69 -1.89 12.20
N LYS A 21 11.38 -0.93 12.83
CA LYS A 21 12.85 -0.80 12.78
C LYS A 21 13.59 -1.95 13.45
N ASP A 22 12.92 -2.70 14.31
CA ASP A 22 13.43 -3.91 14.97
C ASP A 22 13.39 -5.15 14.08
N ILE A 23 12.70 -5.10 12.94
CA ILE A 23 12.62 -6.22 11.98
C ILE A 23 13.84 -6.15 11.05
N SER A 24 14.58 -7.26 10.96
CA SER A 24 15.73 -7.36 10.07
C SER A 24 15.29 -7.52 8.61
N LYS A 25 16.16 -7.11 7.67
CA LYS A 25 15.93 -7.35 6.24
C LYS A 25 15.85 -8.85 5.95
N GLU A 26 16.66 -9.66 6.64
CA GLU A 26 16.67 -11.11 6.50
C GLU A 26 15.33 -11.71 6.91
N ASP A 27 14.66 -11.17 7.94
CA ASP A 27 13.32 -11.61 8.34
C ASP A 27 12.26 -11.21 7.33
N VAL A 28 12.33 -9.99 6.77
CA VAL A 28 11.45 -9.54 5.69
C VAL A 28 11.56 -10.48 4.49
N LEU A 29 12.78 -10.82 4.06
CA LEU A 29 13.01 -11.64 2.88
C LEU A 29 12.63 -13.12 3.02
N LYS A 30 12.16 -13.57 4.19
CA LYS A 30 11.60 -14.94 4.38
C LYS A 30 10.19 -15.09 3.81
N TYR A 31 9.52 -13.99 3.48
CA TYR A 31 8.14 -13.99 3.00
C TYR A 31 8.06 -13.59 1.52
N PRO A 32 6.97 -13.94 0.81
CA PRO A 32 6.74 -13.48 -0.54
C PRO A 32 6.74 -11.95 -0.63
N LEU A 33 7.35 -11.43 -1.70
CA LEU A 33 7.32 -10.00 -1.98
C LEU A 33 5.91 -9.59 -2.41
N PRO A 34 5.43 -8.42 -1.95
CA PRO A 34 4.14 -7.92 -2.37
C PRO A 34 4.17 -7.51 -3.85
N PHE A 35 3.01 -7.52 -4.50
CA PHE A 35 2.87 -7.13 -5.89
C PHE A 35 1.54 -6.42 -6.13
N ALA A 36 1.52 -5.50 -7.09
CA ALA A 36 0.32 -4.72 -7.40
C ALA A 36 -0.53 -5.43 -8.45
N ASP A 37 0.03 -5.64 -9.65
CA ASP A 37 -0.69 -6.20 -10.79
C ASP A 37 -1.25 -7.62 -10.51
N GLY A 38 -2.56 -7.78 -10.65
CA GLY A 38 -3.26 -9.04 -10.42
C GLY A 38 -3.55 -9.40 -8.95
N TYR A 39 -3.13 -8.59 -7.97
CA TYR A 39 -3.48 -8.85 -6.58
C TYR A 39 -4.95 -8.49 -6.29
N THR A 40 -5.81 -9.51 -6.16
CA THR A 40 -7.25 -9.30 -5.95
C THR A 40 -7.64 -8.94 -4.51
N GLY A 41 -6.70 -9.00 -3.56
CA GLY A 41 -6.99 -8.76 -2.14
C GLY A 41 -7.30 -7.31 -1.81
N PHE A 42 -6.88 -6.35 -2.63
CA PHE A 42 -7.21 -4.93 -2.46
C PHE A 42 -8.72 -4.65 -2.52
N TRP A 43 -9.46 -5.49 -3.24
CA TRP A 43 -10.87 -5.28 -3.58
C TRP A 43 -11.81 -6.18 -2.77
N LYS A 44 -11.33 -6.73 -1.65
CA LYS A 44 -12.07 -7.68 -0.82
C LYS A 44 -11.91 -7.36 0.66
N ASN A 45 -13.04 -7.23 1.35
CA ASN A 45 -13.05 -7.05 2.79
C ASN A 45 -12.96 -8.40 3.54
N PRO A 46 -12.35 -8.43 4.73
CA PRO A 46 -11.58 -7.35 5.35
C PRO A 46 -10.24 -7.13 4.62
N LEU A 47 -9.79 -5.88 4.55
CA LEU A 47 -8.50 -5.57 3.93
C LEU A 47 -7.36 -6.22 4.70
N LYS A 48 -6.33 -6.64 3.96
CA LYS A 48 -5.12 -7.25 4.53
C LYS A 48 -3.90 -6.71 3.83
N LEU A 49 -2.85 -6.48 4.61
CA LEU A 49 -1.51 -6.30 4.08
C LEU A 49 -1.04 -7.62 3.46
N GLN A 50 -0.32 -7.53 2.35
CA GLN A 50 0.25 -8.69 1.66
C GLN A 50 1.39 -9.30 2.47
N HIS A 51 2.30 -8.45 2.95
CA HIS A 51 3.44 -8.90 3.74
C HIS A 51 3.07 -8.99 5.23
N PRO A 52 3.21 -10.16 5.88
CA PRO A 52 2.72 -10.37 7.25
C PRO A 52 3.44 -9.49 8.30
N LEU A 53 4.70 -9.16 8.05
CA LEU A 53 5.50 -8.27 8.90
C LEU A 53 5.30 -6.77 8.63
N ALA A 54 4.56 -6.39 7.58
CA ALA A 54 4.38 -4.98 7.25
C ALA A 54 3.40 -4.31 8.23
N GLU A 55 3.62 -3.03 8.50
CA GLU A 55 2.71 -2.17 9.29
C GLU A 55 1.87 -1.27 8.39
N ILE A 56 2.42 -0.91 7.22
CA ILE A 56 1.79 -0.09 6.19
C ILE A 56 2.19 -0.66 4.83
N GLU A 57 1.25 -0.68 3.88
CA GLU A 57 1.54 -0.86 2.46
C GLU A 57 0.98 0.30 1.65
N ILE A 58 1.84 0.85 0.79
CA ILE A 58 1.51 1.90 -0.17
C ILE A 58 1.64 1.30 -1.56
N THR A 59 0.52 1.20 -2.29
CA THR A 59 0.48 0.59 -3.61
C THR A 59 0.20 1.64 -4.67
N ALA A 60 1.11 1.81 -5.62
CA ALA A 60 0.82 2.53 -6.86
C ALA A 60 0.02 1.61 -7.79
N TRP A 61 -1.14 2.10 -8.25
CA TRP A 61 -2.05 1.34 -9.10
C TRP A 61 -2.28 2.06 -10.43
N ASP A 62 -1.73 1.46 -11.49
CA ASP A 62 -1.85 1.88 -12.88
C ASP A 62 -1.57 3.37 -13.15
N GLY A 63 -0.76 4.01 -12.29
CA GLY A 63 -0.50 5.46 -12.32
C GLY A 63 -1.74 6.35 -12.06
N CYS A 64 -2.88 5.76 -11.69
CA CYS A 64 -4.16 6.46 -11.55
C CYS A 64 -4.45 6.85 -10.10
N PHE A 65 -4.15 5.97 -9.16
CA PHE A 65 -4.33 6.22 -7.73
C PHE A 65 -3.33 5.43 -6.90
N VAL A 66 -3.32 5.75 -5.61
CA VAL A 66 -2.53 5.06 -4.60
C VAL A 66 -3.48 4.41 -3.60
N LEU A 67 -3.23 3.15 -3.27
CA LEU A 67 -3.87 2.48 -2.14
C LEU A 67 -2.96 2.60 -0.93
N PHE A 68 -3.52 3.05 0.19
CA PHE A 68 -2.84 3.10 1.47
C PHE A 68 -3.57 2.19 2.45
N ILE A 69 -2.88 1.17 2.96
CA ILE A 69 -3.43 0.22 3.92
C ILE A 69 -2.50 0.19 5.13
N SER A 70 -3.05 0.27 6.34
CA SER A 70 -2.29 0.22 7.59
C SER A 70 -2.98 -0.66 8.62
N LYS A 71 -2.19 -1.23 9.54
CA LYS A 71 -2.70 -1.87 10.76
C LYS A 71 -3.19 -0.87 11.80
N ASP A 72 -2.73 0.39 11.75
CA ASP A 72 -3.12 1.45 12.69
C ASP A 72 -4.00 2.49 11.98
N ASN A 73 -5.28 2.53 12.37
CA ASN A 73 -6.25 3.46 11.80
C ASN A 73 -5.84 4.93 11.96
N LYS A 74 -5.02 5.29 12.96
CA LYS A 74 -4.54 6.68 13.11
C LYS A 74 -3.77 7.17 11.88
N GLN A 75 -3.04 6.27 11.20
CA GLN A 75 -2.32 6.62 9.98
C GLN A 75 -3.27 6.81 8.79
N VAL A 76 -4.34 6.03 8.74
CA VAL A 76 -5.41 6.14 7.73
C VAL A 76 -6.17 7.43 7.92
N ASP A 77 -6.58 7.74 9.16
CA ASP A 77 -7.28 8.96 9.53
C ASP A 77 -6.46 10.20 9.13
N LEU A 78 -5.18 10.22 9.50
CA LEU A 78 -4.27 11.32 9.14
C LEU A 78 -4.15 11.51 7.62
N LEU A 79 -4.11 10.41 6.86
CA LEU A 79 -4.07 10.46 5.41
C LEU A 79 -5.37 11.02 4.83
N GLN A 80 -6.53 10.56 5.30
CA GLN A 80 -7.82 11.08 4.85
C GLN A 80 -8.00 12.57 5.19
N GLU A 81 -7.55 13.01 6.36
CA GLU A 81 -7.55 14.42 6.75
C GLU A 81 -6.62 15.27 5.86
N SER A 82 -5.48 14.71 5.45
CA SER A 82 -4.48 15.42 4.64
C SER A 82 -4.83 15.47 3.16
N PHE A 83 -5.63 14.53 2.65
CA PHE A 83 -5.98 14.41 1.24
C PHE A 83 -7.51 14.39 1.06
N PRO A 84 -8.15 15.54 0.76
CA PRO A 84 -9.61 15.68 0.70
C PRO A 84 -10.32 14.76 -0.30
N PHE A 85 -9.59 14.22 -1.28
CA PHE A 85 -10.12 13.30 -2.29
C PHE A 85 -9.87 11.83 -1.96
N ALA A 86 -9.19 11.52 -0.86
CA ALA A 86 -9.01 10.16 -0.41
C ALA A 86 -10.36 9.53 -0.05
N GLN A 87 -10.53 8.27 -0.45
CA GLN A 87 -11.74 7.49 -0.18
C GLN A 87 -11.39 6.33 0.74
N ASP A 88 -12.34 5.96 1.60
CA ASP A 88 -12.22 4.75 2.41
C ASP A 88 -12.37 3.51 1.52
N LEU A 89 -11.31 2.69 1.47
CA LEU A 89 -11.26 1.53 0.60
C LEU A 89 -12.19 0.39 1.06
N GLU A 90 -12.38 0.20 2.37
CA GLU A 90 -13.30 -0.83 2.88
C GLU A 90 -14.74 -0.48 2.52
N ARG A 91 -15.11 0.79 2.66
CA ARG A 91 -16.40 1.32 2.24
C ARG A 91 -16.60 1.19 0.74
N TYR A 92 -15.61 1.60 -0.06
CA TYR A 92 -15.63 1.44 -1.52
C TYR A 92 -15.87 -0.02 -1.92
N ASN A 93 -15.15 -0.96 -1.30
CA ASN A 93 -15.31 -2.40 -1.55
C ASN A 93 -16.68 -2.93 -1.12
N ALA A 94 -17.27 -2.38 -0.06
CA ALA A 94 -18.62 -2.76 0.40
C ALA A 94 -19.72 -2.28 -0.56
N GLU A 95 -19.50 -1.18 -1.28
CA GLU A 95 -20.42 -0.64 -2.29
C GLU A 95 -20.31 -1.37 -3.65
N LEU A 96 -19.22 -2.12 -3.89
CA LEU A 96 -19.02 -2.95 -5.09
C LEU A 96 -19.72 -4.32 -5.04
N GLY A 97 -20.15 -4.77 -3.86
CA GLY A 97 -20.81 -6.06 -3.63
C GLY A 97 -22.33 -5.98 -3.65
#